data_AF-A0A933SAK8-F1
#
_entry.id   AF-A0A933SAK8-F1
#
_cell.length_a   1.000
_cell.length_b   1.000
_cell.length_c   1.000
_cell.angle_alpha   90.00
_cell.angle_beta   90.00
_cell.angle_gamma   90.00
#
_symmetry.space_group_name_H-M   'P 1'
#
loop_
_entity.id
_entity.type
_entity.pdbx_description
1 polymer ?
#
loop_
_entity_poly.entity_id
_entity_poly.type
_entity_poly.pdbx_seq_one_letter_code
_entity_poly.pdbx_strand_id
1 'polypeptide(L)'
;MTNLLFIADVIGSPGREVVRGTIAELRRRHDIHLVICNCENSAAGFGVTRDVARDLFDAGCDVLTGGNHLWDKKDAIDYIGEEPRLVRPYNLPPGTPGEGVRIVNASNGTPVAVVNLIGRVFMKEADCPFRGVDAALASIGAKAKVVFVDFHAEITAEKVAMGWHLDGRASAMVGTHTHVQTADDRVLPKGTAFLTDAGMTGGFDSVIGMDRGAALKRFLTSMPERLQPSEGDLRLNAVLVSVDEATGKATRITRLQIPYENGAAAAASSSCRLLTGAEPAESVRIEAKMRTQVLLDQGHKPKLALVSVGDDPASKVYLKKKFEACSDAGIAVERVTLPAGTTTEEVVRKVQALGADDAIHGILVQLPLAAPADGNAALEAIPPHKDVDGFHPENAGRLAVGLPGFVPATPYGVVRLLQYYEIPLKGKHAVVLGRSHIVGRPAATLLSSKGCDMTVTIGHSGSGPELKNLARQADVLVAAVGKRHMVTADWVKPGAVVVDVGIHRMDVPGGKSRLTGDVEFESVQHVASAVTPVPGGVGPMTVAMVVLNTVIAAERQCATVRV
;
A
#
# COMPACT_ATOMS: atom_id res chain seq x y z
N MET A 1 -25.13 -13.15 7.27
CA MET A 1 -24.53 -12.28 6.24
C MET A 1 -23.86 -13.17 5.20
N THR A 2 -24.08 -12.89 3.92
CA THR A 2 -23.42 -13.57 2.80
C THR A 2 -22.47 -12.59 2.09
N ASN A 3 -21.20 -12.95 2.00
CA ASN A 3 -20.18 -12.14 1.30
C ASN A 3 -19.92 -12.73 -0.09
N LEU A 4 -20.11 -11.90 -1.11
CA LEU A 4 -19.90 -12.22 -2.51
C LEU A 4 -18.66 -11.49 -3.02
N LEU A 5 -17.73 -12.20 -3.66
CA LEU A 5 -16.61 -11.60 -4.38
C LEU A 5 -16.90 -11.68 -5.88
N PHE A 6 -16.78 -10.55 -6.57
CA PHE A 6 -16.83 -10.49 -8.02
C PHE A 6 -15.47 -10.08 -8.57
N ILE A 7 -14.83 -10.95 -9.35
CA ILE A 7 -13.56 -10.67 -10.04
C ILE A 7 -13.89 -10.20 -11.45
N ALA A 8 -13.34 -9.04 -11.81
CA ALA A 8 -13.68 -8.35 -13.05
C ALA A 8 -12.74 -8.72 -14.20
N ASP A 9 -13.31 -8.84 -15.40
CA ASP A 9 -12.68 -9.05 -16.71
C ASP A 9 -11.27 -9.64 -16.64
N VAL A 10 -11.20 -10.96 -16.48
CA VAL A 10 -9.91 -11.67 -16.42
C VAL A 10 -9.27 -11.71 -17.81
N ILE A 11 -8.10 -11.09 -17.94
CA ILE A 11 -7.41 -10.91 -19.23
C ILE A 11 -6.28 -11.93 -19.40
N GLY A 12 -6.46 -12.86 -20.33
CA GLY A 12 -5.41 -13.78 -20.78
C GLY A 12 -4.82 -14.68 -19.68
N SER A 13 -3.66 -15.29 -19.95
CA SER A 13 -2.92 -16.07 -18.94
C SER A 13 -2.50 -15.26 -17.71
N PRO A 14 -2.08 -13.98 -17.82
CA PRO A 14 -1.63 -13.23 -16.65
C PRO A 14 -2.78 -12.99 -15.67
N GLY A 15 -3.97 -12.64 -16.16
CA GLY A 15 -5.16 -12.52 -15.32
C GLY A 15 -5.51 -13.82 -14.62
N ARG A 16 -5.46 -14.96 -15.32
CA ARG A 16 -5.74 -16.27 -14.69
C ARG A 16 -4.74 -16.64 -13.61
N GLU A 17 -3.47 -16.25 -13.77
CA GLU A 17 -2.44 -16.45 -12.76
C GLU A 17 -2.75 -15.66 -11.49
N VAL A 18 -3.12 -14.38 -11.64
CA VAL A 18 -3.57 -13.53 -10.53
C VAL A 18 -4.74 -14.15 -9.78
N VAL A 19 -5.75 -14.64 -10.52
CA VAL A 19 -6.92 -15.29 -9.92
C VAL A 19 -6.51 -16.50 -9.10
N ARG A 20 -5.71 -17.41 -9.69
CA ARG A 20 -5.21 -18.61 -9.02
C ARG A 20 -4.42 -18.30 -7.75
N GLY A 21 -3.61 -17.25 -7.78
CA GLY A 21 -2.76 -16.88 -6.66
C GLY A 21 -3.47 -16.14 -5.51
N THR A 22 -4.67 -15.58 -5.74
CA THR A 22 -5.31 -14.65 -4.79
C THR A 22 -6.59 -15.19 -4.14
N ILE A 23 -7.39 -16.02 -4.83
CA ILE A 23 -8.72 -16.44 -4.34
C ILE A 23 -8.66 -17.09 -2.96
N ALA A 24 -7.73 -18.02 -2.73
CA ALA A 24 -7.66 -18.77 -1.48
C ALA A 24 -7.38 -17.87 -0.27
N GLU A 25 -6.50 -16.87 -0.42
CA GLU A 25 -6.25 -15.89 0.64
C GLU A 25 -7.46 -14.99 0.85
N LEU A 26 -8.06 -14.48 -0.23
CA LEU A 26 -9.22 -13.60 -0.13
C LEU A 26 -10.38 -14.28 0.57
N ARG A 27 -10.66 -15.55 0.24
CA ARG A 27 -11.72 -16.32 0.91
C ARG A 27 -11.52 -16.38 2.42
N ARG A 28 -10.28 -16.63 2.88
CA ARG A 28 -9.96 -16.66 4.32
C ARG A 28 -10.03 -15.27 4.95
N ARG A 29 -9.50 -14.25 4.28
CA ARG A 29 -9.37 -12.89 4.83
C ARG A 29 -10.71 -12.16 4.93
N HIS A 30 -11.61 -12.40 3.98
CA HIS A 30 -12.87 -11.67 3.85
C HIS A 30 -14.11 -12.54 4.08
N ASP A 31 -13.93 -13.80 4.51
CA ASP A 31 -15.03 -14.76 4.74
C ASP A 31 -15.97 -14.83 3.52
N ILE A 32 -15.39 -15.06 2.35
CA ILE A 32 -16.12 -15.04 1.06
C ILE A 32 -16.85 -16.36 0.88
N HIS A 33 -18.15 -16.25 0.63
CA HIS A 33 -19.05 -17.38 0.53
C HIS A 33 -19.31 -17.81 -0.91
N LEU A 34 -19.20 -16.89 -1.87
CA LEU A 34 -19.32 -17.16 -3.30
C LEU A 34 -18.38 -16.24 -4.10
N VAL A 35 -17.67 -16.80 -5.08
CA VAL A 35 -16.81 -16.09 -6.03
C VAL A 35 -17.42 -16.17 -7.42
N ILE A 36 -17.72 -15.00 -7.99
CA ILE A 36 -18.19 -14.82 -9.35
C ILE A 36 -17.04 -14.19 -10.14
N CYS A 37 -16.81 -14.61 -11.38
CA CYS A 37 -15.69 -14.10 -12.18
C CYS A 37 -16.12 -13.85 -13.63
N ASN A 38 -15.91 -12.64 -14.14
CA ASN A 38 -16.09 -12.40 -15.56
C ASN A 38 -14.87 -12.93 -16.33
N CYS A 39 -15.11 -13.86 -17.25
CA CYS A 39 -14.06 -14.58 -17.98
C CYS A 39 -14.03 -14.28 -19.48
N GLU A 40 -14.73 -13.24 -19.95
CA GLU A 40 -14.92 -13.04 -21.39
C GLU A 40 -13.63 -12.76 -22.17
N ASN A 41 -12.55 -12.38 -21.50
CA ASN A 41 -11.24 -12.07 -22.10
C ASN A 41 -10.13 -13.04 -21.66
N SER A 42 -10.52 -14.17 -21.04
CA SER A 42 -9.57 -15.06 -20.37
C SER A 42 -8.71 -15.90 -21.32
N ALA A 43 -9.15 -16.16 -22.55
CA ALA A 43 -8.42 -16.97 -23.53
C ALA A 43 -7.61 -16.11 -24.51
N ALA A 44 -6.34 -15.86 -24.17
CA ALA A 44 -5.44 -15.01 -24.96
C ALA A 44 -5.97 -13.59 -25.19
N GLY A 45 -6.75 -13.07 -24.24
CA GLY A 45 -7.28 -11.69 -24.25
C GLY A 45 -8.68 -11.55 -24.84
N PHE A 46 -9.23 -12.57 -25.50
CA PHE A 46 -10.57 -12.53 -26.09
C PHE A 46 -11.21 -13.92 -26.07
N GLY A 47 -12.40 -14.04 -25.51
CA GLY A 47 -13.17 -15.27 -25.34
C GLY A 47 -12.68 -16.17 -24.20
N VAL A 48 -13.30 -17.35 -24.13
CA VAL A 48 -13.04 -18.39 -23.13
C VAL A 48 -12.95 -19.75 -23.85
N THR A 49 -12.17 -20.69 -23.34
CA THR A 49 -12.18 -22.11 -23.79
C THR A 49 -12.59 -23.01 -22.62
N ARG A 50 -12.94 -24.27 -22.90
CA ARG A 50 -13.24 -25.28 -21.88
C ARG A 50 -12.12 -25.37 -20.84
N ASP A 51 -10.88 -25.48 -21.29
CA ASP A 51 -9.72 -25.59 -20.39
C ASP A 51 -9.52 -24.33 -19.55
N VAL A 52 -9.69 -23.15 -20.15
CA VAL A 52 -9.58 -21.87 -19.44
C VAL A 52 -10.68 -21.70 -18.40
N ALA A 53 -11.92 -22.10 -18.70
CA ALA A 53 -13.00 -22.04 -17.74
C ALA A 53 -12.76 -23.03 -16.58
N ARG A 54 -12.31 -24.25 -16.88
CA ARG A 54 -11.92 -25.24 -15.87
C ARG A 54 -10.80 -24.72 -14.97
N ASP A 55 -9.76 -24.11 -15.54
CA ASP A 55 -8.68 -23.47 -14.78
C ASP A 55 -9.21 -22.44 -13.76
N LEU A 56 -10.23 -21.66 -14.12
CA LEU A 56 -10.83 -20.66 -13.23
C LEU A 56 -11.71 -21.31 -12.15
N PHE A 57 -12.46 -22.37 -12.48
CA PHE A 57 -13.20 -23.14 -11.49
C PHE A 57 -12.25 -23.83 -10.50
N ASP A 58 -11.16 -24.43 -10.98
CA ASP A 58 -10.13 -25.08 -10.16
C ASP A 58 -9.37 -24.06 -9.29
N ALA A 59 -9.23 -22.82 -9.75
CA ALA A 59 -8.72 -21.70 -8.94
C ALA A 59 -9.68 -21.26 -7.83
N GLY A 60 -10.94 -21.72 -7.84
CA GLY A 60 -11.93 -21.47 -6.81
C GLY A 60 -12.99 -20.43 -7.17
N CYS A 61 -13.19 -20.11 -8.45
CA CYS A 61 -14.40 -19.42 -8.90
C CYS A 61 -15.60 -20.39 -8.84
N ASP A 62 -16.76 -19.91 -8.39
CA ASP A 62 -17.98 -20.73 -8.30
C ASP A 62 -18.89 -20.57 -9.52
N VAL A 63 -18.93 -19.36 -10.09
CA VAL A 63 -19.71 -18.99 -11.27
C VAL A 63 -18.88 -18.11 -12.17
N LEU A 64 -18.93 -18.36 -13.47
CA LEU A 64 -18.30 -17.53 -14.49
C LEU A 64 -19.36 -16.75 -15.26
N THR A 65 -19.11 -15.49 -15.54
CA THR A 65 -19.95 -14.63 -16.39
C THR A 65 -19.20 -14.22 -17.65
N GLY A 66 -19.93 -13.80 -18.68
CA GLY A 66 -19.39 -13.43 -19.97
C GLY A 66 -19.68 -11.99 -20.39
N GLY A 67 -19.47 -11.75 -21.68
CA GLY A 67 -19.63 -10.46 -22.34
C GLY A 67 -19.74 -10.63 -23.86
N ASN A 68 -19.35 -9.62 -24.63
CA ASN A 68 -19.39 -9.71 -26.10
C ASN A 68 -18.37 -10.69 -26.69
N HIS A 69 -17.28 -11.02 -25.99
CA HIS A 69 -16.23 -11.89 -26.51
C HIS A 69 -16.44 -13.38 -26.20
N LEU A 70 -17.51 -13.75 -25.49
CA LEU A 70 -17.74 -15.10 -24.97
C LEU A 70 -17.55 -16.23 -26.00
N TRP A 71 -17.94 -16.02 -27.26
CA TRP A 71 -17.86 -17.01 -28.34
C TRP A 71 -16.70 -16.83 -29.32
N ASP A 72 -15.75 -15.94 -29.06
CA ASP A 72 -14.63 -15.68 -29.97
C ASP A 72 -13.66 -16.88 -30.10
N LYS A 73 -13.83 -17.91 -29.25
CA LYS A 73 -13.22 -19.24 -29.40
C LYS A 73 -14.30 -20.25 -29.77
N LYS A 74 -14.02 -21.04 -30.82
CA LYS A 74 -14.97 -22.06 -31.33
C LYS A 74 -15.44 -23.05 -30.25
N ASP A 75 -14.52 -23.45 -29.36
CA ASP A 75 -14.78 -24.38 -28.25
C ASP A 75 -15.79 -23.85 -27.22
N ALA A 76 -15.98 -22.53 -27.11
CA ALA A 76 -16.93 -21.93 -26.18
C ALA A 76 -18.40 -22.25 -26.53
N ILE A 77 -18.71 -22.46 -27.81
CA ILE A 77 -20.09 -22.65 -28.31
C ILE A 77 -20.70 -23.92 -27.72
N ASP A 78 -19.97 -25.02 -27.76
CA ASP A 78 -20.45 -26.30 -27.25
C ASP A 78 -20.37 -26.33 -25.72
N TYR A 79 -19.27 -25.83 -25.17
CA TYR A 79 -19.02 -25.89 -23.74
C TYR A 79 -20.04 -25.13 -22.89
N ILE A 80 -20.53 -23.97 -23.36
CA ILE A 80 -21.52 -23.18 -22.60
C ILE A 80 -22.87 -23.90 -22.44
N GLY A 81 -23.19 -24.84 -23.33
CA GLY A 81 -24.36 -25.70 -23.19
C GLY A 81 -24.16 -26.83 -22.18
N GLU A 82 -22.92 -27.24 -21.91
CA GLU A 82 -22.56 -28.33 -21.00
C GLU A 82 -22.30 -27.85 -19.56
N GLU A 83 -21.75 -26.65 -19.39
CA GLU A 83 -21.37 -26.09 -18.09
C GLU A 83 -22.32 -24.94 -17.70
N PRO A 84 -23.40 -25.21 -16.94
CA PRO A 84 -24.39 -24.20 -16.59
C PRO A 84 -23.87 -23.15 -15.59
N ARG A 85 -22.67 -23.33 -15.01
CA ARG A 85 -22.01 -22.29 -14.21
C ARG A 85 -21.30 -21.24 -15.07
N LEU A 86 -21.20 -21.41 -16.38
CA LEU A 86 -20.77 -20.39 -17.33
C LEU A 86 -22.00 -19.65 -17.88
N VAL A 87 -22.27 -18.48 -17.33
CA VAL A 87 -23.49 -17.69 -17.58
C VAL A 87 -23.22 -16.67 -18.70
N ARG A 88 -24.06 -16.68 -19.74
CA ARG A 88 -24.01 -15.71 -20.84
C ARG A 88 -24.87 -14.47 -20.56
N PRO A 89 -24.72 -13.38 -21.34
CA PRO A 89 -25.69 -12.29 -21.29
C PRO A 89 -27.12 -12.76 -21.57
N TYR A 90 -28.06 -12.44 -20.69
CA TYR A 90 -29.45 -12.92 -20.72
C TYR A 90 -30.22 -12.34 -21.91
N ASN A 91 -30.01 -11.05 -22.20
CA ASN A 91 -30.69 -10.29 -23.24
C ASN A 91 -30.12 -10.52 -24.66
N LEU A 92 -29.67 -11.74 -24.95
CA LEU A 92 -29.30 -12.16 -26.30
C LEU A 92 -30.49 -12.80 -27.01
N PRO A 93 -30.52 -12.79 -28.36
CA PRO A 93 -31.64 -13.32 -29.12
C PRO A 93 -32.01 -14.77 -28.75
N PRO A 94 -33.29 -15.14 -28.83
CA PRO A 94 -33.73 -16.52 -28.62
C PRO A 94 -32.96 -17.51 -29.49
N GLY A 95 -32.62 -18.67 -28.93
CA GLY A 95 -31.82 -19.70 -29.61
C GLY A 95 -30.30 -19.59 -29.38
N THR A 96 -29.83 -18.53 -28.71
CA THR A 96 -28.41 -18.42 -28.33
C THR A 96 -28.06 -19.46 -27.25
N PRO A 97 -27.00 -20.28 -27.44
CA PRO A 97 -26.60 -21.31 -26.47
C PRO A 97 -26.30 -20.78 -25.06
N GLY A 98 -26.52 -21.61 -24.05
CA GLY A 98 -26.24 -21.30 -22.65
C GLY A 98 -27.38 -20.57 -21.91
N GLU A 99 -27.22 -20.48 -20.59
CA GLU A 99 -28.19 -19.84 -19.68
C GLU A 99 -27.72 -18.42 -19.30
N GLY A 100 -28.67 -17.48 -19.16
CA GLY A 100 -28.37 -16.12 -18.70
C GLY A 100 -28.61 -15.86 -17.21
N VAL A 101 -29.07 -16.89 -16.49
CA VAL A 101 -29.28 -16.87 -15.04
C VAL A 101 -28.83 -18.20 -14.48
N ARG A 102 -28.05 -18.18 -13.39
CA ARG A 102 -27.72 -19.39 -12.64
C ARG A 102 -27.94 -19.18 -11.15
N ILE A 103 -28.63 -20.13 -10.51
CA ILE A 103 -28.77 -20.17 -9.05
C ILE A 103 -27.79 -21.20 -8.51
N VAL A 104 -26.94 -20.77 -7.57
CA VAL A 104 -25.98 -21.61 -6.87
C VAL A 104 -26.11 -21.40 -5.36
N ASN A 105 -25.76 -22.40 -4.57
CA ASN A 105 -25.66 -22.24 -3.13
C ASN A 105 -24.27 -21.74 -2.78
N ALA A 106 -24.20 -20.61 -2.08
CA ALA A 106 -22.97 -20.15 -1.46
C ALA A 106 -22.50 -21.15 -0.38
N SER A 107 -21.25 -21.06 0.06
CA SER A 107 -20.67 -22.01 1.04
C SER A 107 -21.40 -22.03 2.40
N ASN A 108 -22.12 -20.96 2.76
CA ASN A 108 -23.00 -20.91 3.93
C ASN A 108 -24.42 -21.45 3.69
N GLY A 109 -24.70 -22.00 2.51
CA GLY A 109 -26.01 -22.54 2.12
C GLY A 109 -26.99 -21.53 1.53
N THR A 110 -26.64 -20.25 1.45
CA THR A 110 -27.53 -19.22 0.89
C THR A 110 -27.69 -19.39 -0.62
N PRO A 111 -28.92 -19.49 -1.17
CA PRO A 111 -29.14 -19.49 -2.61
C PRO A 111 -28.87 -18.10 -3.20
N VAL A 112 -27.96 -18.03 -4.16
CA VAL A 112 -27.57 -16.81 -4.87
C VAL A 112 -27.86 -16.98 -6.35
N ALA A 113 -28.66 -16.06 -6.92
CA ALA A 113 -28.85 -15.97 -8.35
C ALA A 113 -27.80 -15.02 -8.97
N VAL A 114 -27.09 -15.50 -9.99
CA VAL A 114 -26.16 -14.71 -10.80
C VAL A 114 -26.82 -14.47 -12.15
N VAL A 115 -26.95 -13.19 -12.53
CA VAL A 115 -27.52 -12.74 -13.80
C VAL A 115 -26.44 -12.00 -14.58
N ASN A 116 -26.23 -12.35 -15.84
CA ASN A 116 -25.35 -11.63 -16.73
C ASN A 116 -26.16 -10.91 -17.81
N LEU A 117 -25.77 -9.70 -18.18
CA LEU A 117 -26.46 -8.84 -19.14
C LEU A 117 -25.42 -8.11 -20.00
N ILE A 118 -25.85 -7.66 -21.19
CA ILE A 118 -25.02 -6.85 -22.08
C ILE A 118 -25.70 -5.54 -22.47
N GLY A 119 -24.95 -4.44 -22.50
CA GLY A 119 -25.41 -3.13 -22.98
C GLY A 119 -25.69 -3.12 -24.48
N ARG A 120 -26.13 -1.97 -25.02
CA ARG A 120 -26.42 -1.83 -26.45
C ARG A 120 -25.63 -0.73 -27.12
N VAL A 121 -25.34 0.36 -26.41
CA VAL A 121 -24.66 1.51 -27.02
C VAL A 121 -23.20 1.14 -27.21
N PHE A 122 -22.73 1.13 -28.47
CA PHE A 122 -21.40 0.67 -28.89
C PHE A 122 -21.09 -0.82 -28.59
N MET A 123 -22.11 -1.63 -28.33
CA MET A 123 -21.99 -3.07 -28.08
C MET A 123 -22.50 -3.89 -29.28
N LYS A 124 -22.32 -5.23 -29.24
CA LYS A 124 -22.97 -6.15 -30.19
C LYS A 124 -24.50 -6.04 -30.11
N GLU A 125 -25.20 -6.36 -31.20
CA GLU A 125 -26.66 -6.34 -31.24
C GLU A 125 -27.26 -7.30 -30.19
N ALA A 126 -28.08 -6.74 -29.30
CA ALA A 126 -28.72 -7.46 -28.20
C ALA A 126 -30.11 -6.88 -27.93
N ASP A 127 -30.99 -7.70 -27.34
CA ASP A 127 -32.28 -7.26 -26.85
C ASP A 127 -32.12 -6.24 -25.71
N CYS A 128 -33.20 -5.54 -25.38
CA CYS A 128 -33.18 -4.51 -24.36
C CYS A 128 -32.75 -5.08 -22.99
N PRO A 129 -31.63 -4.63 -22.39
CA PRO A 129 -31.13 -5.21 -21.14
C PRO A 129 -32.06 -4.96 -19.95
N PHE A 130 -32.80 -3.84 -19.95
CA PHE A 130 -33.79 -3.52 -18.91
C PHE A 130 -34.96 -4.51 -18.92
N ARG A 131 -35.50 -4.84 -20.10
CA ARG A 131 -36.54 -5.87 -20.24
C ARG A 131 -35.98 -7.26 -19.95
N GLY A 132 -34.74 -7.51 -20.36
CA GLY A 132 -34.02 -8.75 -20.08
C GLY A 132 -33.89 -9.01 -18.57
N VAL A 133 -33.43 -8.03 -17.80
CA VAL A 133 -33.29 -8.20 -16.35
C VAL A 133 -34.64 -8.35 -15.65
N ASP A 134 -35.69 -7.67 -16.12
CA ASP A 134 -37.04 -7.84 -15.57
C ASP A 134 -37.53 -9.29 -15.74
N ALA A 135 -37.33 -9.88 -16.92
CA ALA A 135 -37.66 -11.28 -17.18
C ALA A 135 -36.77 -12.25 -16.38
N ALA A 136 -35.48 -11.95 -16.25
CA ALA A 136 -34.55 -12.74 -15.44
C ALA A 136 -34.99 -12.78 -13.97
N LEU A 137 -35.28 -11.62 -13.36
CA LEU A 137 -35.77 -11.52 -11.98
C LEU A 137 -37.10 -12.26 -11.78
N ALA A 138 -38.01 -12.16 -12.75
CA ALA A 138 -39.27 -12.92 -12.71
C ALA A 138 -39.04 -14.44 -12.73
N SER A 139 -38.06 -14.93 -13.49
CA SER A 139 -37.72 -16.36 -13.58
C SER A 139 -37.04 -16.92 -12.31
N ILE A 140 -36.32 -16.05 -11.57
CA ILE A 140 -35.72 -16.37 -10.27
C ILE A 140 -36.82 -16.52 -9.21
N GLY A 141 -37.74 -15.55 -9.12
CA GLY A 141 -38.85 -15.57 -8.18
C GLY A 141 -38.40 -15.81 -6.74
N ALA A 142 -39.07 -16.71 -6.02
CA ALA A 142 -38.78 -17.03 -4.63
C ALA A 142 -37.56 -17.97 -4.43
N LYS A 143 -36.91 -18.43 -5.50
CA LYS A 143 -35.82 -19.42 -5.43
C LYS A 143 -34.53 -18.85 -4.82
N ALA A 144 -34.29 -17.55 -4.98
CA ALA A 144 -33.15 -16.86 -4.40
C ALA A 144 -33.53 -15.41 -4.08
N LYS A 145 -33.23 -14.96 -2.86
CA LYS A 145 -33.37 -13.55 -2.46
C LYS A 145 -32.12 -12.74 -2.77
N VAL A 146 -30.96 -13.39 -2.74
CA VAL A 146 -29.69 -12.75 -3.07
C VAL A 146 -29.49 -12.83 -4.58
N VAL A 147 -29.43 -11.67 -5.24
CA VAL A 147 -29.29 -11.57 -6.69
C VAL A 147 -28.11 -10.67 -7.04
N PHE A 148 -27.13 -11.22 -7.73
CA PHE A 148 -25.97 -10.51 -8.25
C PHE A 148 -26.11 -10.33 -9.76
N VAL A 149 -26.02 -9.08 -10.22
CA VAL A 149 -26.11 -8.73 -11.65
C VAL A 149 -24.76 -8.22 -12.15
N ASP A 150 -24.15 -8.94 -13.10
CA ASP A 150 -23.02 -8.49 -13.91
C ASP A 150 -23.53 -7.87 -15.21
N PHE A 151 -23.31 -6.56 -15.39
CA PHE A 151 -23.76 -5.82 -16.58
C PHE A 151 -22.59 -5.34 -17.44
N HIS A 152 -22.34 -6.07 -18.51
CA HIS A 152 -21.24 -5.83 -19.43
C HIS A 152 -21.62 -4.79 -20.47
N ALA A 153 -21.09 -3.56 -20.40
CA ALA A 153 -21.51 -2.47 -21.28
C ALA A 153 -20.43 -1.42 -21.52
N GLU A 154 -20.44 -0.74 -22.65
CA GLU A 154 -19.49 0.36 -22.93
C GLU A 154 -19.84 1.63 -22.15
N ILE A 155 -21.09 2.07 -22.25
CA ILE A 155 -21.44 3.43 -21.82
C ILE A 155 -21.83 3.48 -20.34
N THR A 156 -21.13 4.35 -19.59
CA THR A 156 -21.39 4.67 -18.18
C THR A 156 -22.87 4.96 -17.90
N ALA A 157 -23.54 5.72 -18.78
CA ALA A 157 -24.94 6.09 -18.58
C ALA A 157 -25.89 4.87 -18.57
N GLU A 158 -25.66 3.85 -19.40
CA GLU A 158 -26.47 2.61 -19.35
C GLU A 158 -26.26 1.89 -18.02
N LYS A 159 -25.02 1.83 -17.52
CA LYS A 159 -24.70 1.17 -16.25
C LYS A 159 -25.33 1.88 -15.06
N VAL A 160 -25.20 3.20 -14.97
CA VAL A 160 -25.83 4.01 -13.92
C VAL A 160 -27.35 3.89 -13.96
N ALA A 161 -27.96 3.93 -15.16
CA ALA A 161 -29.41 3.76 -15.30
C ALA A 161 -29.87 2.36 -14.87
N MET A 162 -29.10 1.31 -15.18
CA MET A 162 -29.38 -0.05 -14.73
C MET A 162 -29.30 -0.18 -13.21
N GLY A 163 -28.33 0.48 -12.56
CA GLY A 163 -28.24 0.57 -11.10
C GLY A 163 -29.53 1.11 -10.48
N TRP A 164 -30.05 2.23 -11.01
CA TRP A 164 -31.32 2.80 -10.54
C TRP A 164 -32.53 1.91 -10.86
N HIS A 165 -32.54 1.25 -12.01
CA HIS A 165 -33.61 0.30 -12.39
C HIS A 165 -33.69 -0.91 -11.47
N LEU A 166 -32.56 -1.29 -10.87
CA LEU A 166 -32.43 -2.45 -9.98
C LEU A 166 -32.45 -2.12 -8.49
N ASP A 167 -32.49 -0.84 -8.09
CA ASP A 167 -32.43 -0.45 -6.68
C ASP A 167 -33.58 -1.07 -5.87
N GLY A 168 -33.23 -1.95 -4.93
CA GLY A 168 -34.15 -2.74 -4.09
C GLY A 168 -34.72 -4.00 -4.75
N ARG A 169 -34.33 -4.30 -6.00
CA ARG A 169 -34.77 -5.47 -6.79
C ARG A 169 -33.66 -6.51 -6.96
N ALA A 170 -32.41 -6.10 -6.79
CA ALA A 170 -31.24 -6.98 -6.76
C ALA A 170 -30.32 -6.61 -5.60
N SER A 171 -29.50 -7.55 -5.14
CA SER A 171 -28.51 -7.31 -4.09
C SER A 171 -27.34 -6.48 -4.61
N ALA A 172 -26.90 -6.75 -5.83
CA ALA A 172 -25.80 -6.03 -6.47
C ALA A 172 -26.03 -5.84 -7.96
N MET A 173 -25.62 -4.69 -8.47
CA MET A 173 -25.44 -4.38 -9.87
C MET A 173 -23.99 -3.89 -10.04
N VAL A 174 -23.19 -4.67 -10.75
CA VAL A 174 -21.77 -4.35 -10.99
C VAL A 174 -21.53 -4.38 -12.49
N GLY A 175 -20.96 -3.31 -13.02
CA GLY A 175 -20.61 -3.25 -14.43
C GLY A 175 -19.20 -3.79 -14.76
N THR A 176 -19.03 -4.17 -16.02
CA THR A 176 -17.77 -4.64 -16.64
C THR A 176 -17.63 -4.06 -18.07
N HIS A 177 -16.57 -4.42 -18.80
CA HIS A 177 -16.23 -4.08 -20.20
C HIS A 177 -15.17 -2.99 -20.39
N THR A 178 -15.17 -1.92 -19.59
CA THR A 178 -14.26 -0.78 -19.86
C THR A 178 -12.86 -0.98 -19.28
N HIS A 179 -12.65 -2.06 -18.52
CA HIS A 179 -11.37 -2.49 -17.91
C HIS A 179 -10.76 -1.51 -16.89
N VAL A 180 -11.38 -0.35 -16.65
CA VAL A 180 -10.94 0.64 -15.67
C VAL A 180 -11.91 0.64 -14.49
N GLN A 181 -11.43 0.25 -13.32
CA GLN A 181 -12.28 0.23 -12.12
C GLN A 181 -12.65 1.65 -11.72
N THR A 182 -13.96 1.94 -11.66
CA THR A 182 -14.46 3.25 -11.26
C THR A 182 -14.46 3.41 -9.74
N ALA A 183 -14.49 4.66 -9.25
CA ALA A 183 -14.50 4.98 -7.81
C ALA A 183 -15.85 5.54 -7.36
N ASP A 184 -16.95 4.90 -7.78
CA ASP A 184 -18.33 5.29 -7.51
C ASP A 184 -19.14 4.18 -6.79
N ASP A 185 -18.43 3.27 -6.11
CA ASP A 185 -19.04 2.20 -5.33
C ASP A 185 -19.93 2.76 -4.21
N ARG A 186 -21.17 2.29 -4.14
CA ARG A 186 -22.13 2.70 -3.11
C ARG A 186 -23.24 1.68 -2.93
N VAL A 187 -23.89 1.69 -1.77
CA VAL A 187 -25.20 1.06 -1.59
C VAL A 187 -26.27 2.10 -1.89
N LEU A 188 -27.14 1.82 -2.85
CA LEU A 188 -28.25 2.67 -3.25
C LEU A 188 -29.36 2.69 -2.18
N PRO A 189 -30.25 3.71 -2.18
CA PRO A 189 -31.21 3.94 -1.08
C PRO A 189 -32.12 2.75 -0.73
N LYS A 190 -32.46 1.87 -1.68
CA LYS A 190 -33.30 0.70 -1.42
C LYS A 190 -32.50 -0.59 -1.16
N GLY A 191 -31.17 -0.51 -1.13
CA GLY A 191 -30.29 -1.58 -0.67
C GLY A 191 -29.60 -2.38 -1.77
N THR A 192 -29.42 -1.82 -2.97
CA THR A 192 -28.62 -2.45 -4.03
C THR A 192 -27.20 -1.90 -4.01
N ALA A 193 -26.20 -2.79 -3.89
CA ALA A 193 -24.81 -2.41 -4.11
C ALA A 193 -24.59 -2.08 -5.59
N PHE A 194 -23.92 -0.97 -5.87
CA PHE A 194 -23.71 -0.46 -7.21
C PHE A 194 -22.25 -0.09 -7.44
N LEU A 195 -21.70 -0.46 -8.60
CA LEU A 195 -20.44 0.04 -9.14
C LEU A 195 -20.53 0.13 -10.67
N THR A 196 -20.11 1.27 -11.24
CA THR A 196 -20.15 1.47 -12.70
C THR A 196 -19.24 0.48 -13.42
N ASP A 197 -17.98 0.33 -13.06
CA ASP A 197 -17.11 -0.68 -13.67
C ASP A 197 -16.16 -1.28 -12.64
N ALA A 198 -16.10 -2.61 -12.59
CA ALA A 198 -15.23 -3.33 -11.67
C ALA A 198 -13.77 -3.41 -12.16
N GLY A 199 -13.49 -3.03 -13.41
CA GLY A 199 -12.18 -3.00 -14.04
C GLY A 199 -11.77 -4.33 -14.64
N MET A 200 -10.46 -4.58 -14.75
CA MET A 200 -9.92 -5.85 -15.24
C MET A 200 -8.91 -6.49 -14.27
N THR A 201 -8.76 -7.80 -14.37
CA THR A 201 -7.71 -8.57 -13.69
C THR A 201 -6.66 -9.03 -14.69
N GLY A 202 -5.42 -8.59 -14.53
CA GLY A 202 -4.33 -8.81 -15.49
C GLY A 202 -3.22 -7.77 -15.35
N GLY A 203 -2.43 -7.57 -16.42
CA GLY A 203 -1.35 -6.58 -16.44
C GLY A 203 -1.82 -5.15 -16.65
N PHE A 204 -1.42 -4.25 -15.75
CA PHE A 204 -1.73 -2.82 -15.77
C PHE A 204 -0.67 -1.97 -16.46
N ASP A 205 0.52 -2.53 -16.73
CA ASP A 205 1.49 -1.92 -17.64
C ASP A 205 1.04 -2.13 -19.10
N SER A 206 -0.12 -1.59 -19.44
CA SER A 206 -0.92 -1.99 -20.60
C SER A 206 -1.81 -0.84 -21.10
N VAL A 207 -2.39 -1.04 -22.28
CA VAL A 207 -3.57 -0.31 -22.74
C VAL A 207 -4.75 -1.25 -22.53
N ILE A 208 -5.51 -1.02 -21.44
CA ILE A 208 -6.69 -1.81 -21.04
C ILE A 208 -6.46 -3.35 -21.09
N GLY A 209 -5.29 -3.80 -20.63
CA GLY A 209 -4.94 -5.22 -20.50
C GLY A 209 -4.13 -5.77 -21.67
N MET A 210 -3.94 -4.98 -22.73
CA MET A 210 -3.18 -5.35 -23.92
C MET A 210 -1.82 -4.65 -23.98
N ASP A 211 -0.85 -5.25 -24.66
CA ASP A 211 0.49 -4.68 -24.86
C ASP A 211 0.44 -3.22 -25.38
N ARG A 212 1.19 -2.33 -24.72
CA ARG A 212 1.22 -0.89 -25.03
C ARG A 212 1.82 -0.62 -26.39
N GLY A 213 2.88 -1.34 -26.77
CA GLY A 213 3.56 -1.14 -28.04
C GLY A 213 2.66 -1.43 -29.23
N ALA A 214 2.03 -2.60 -29.23
CA ALA A 214 1.09 -3.04 -30.25
C ALA A 214 -0.14 -2.12 -30.31
N ALA A 215 -0.71 -1.75 -29.15
CA ALA A 215 -1.84 -0.83 -29.10
C ALA A 215 -1.50 0.54 -29.68
N LEU A 216 -0.40 1.17 -29.25
CA LEU A 216 0.03 2.47 -29.75
C LEU A 216 0.35 2.42 -31.25
N LYS A 217 1.03 1.38 -31.72
CA LYS A 217 1.34 1.22 -33.15
C LYS A 217 0.07 1.12 -33.99
N ARG A 218 -0.94 0.38 -33.52
CA ARG A 218 -2.25 0.30 -34.18
C ARG A 218 -2.91 1.69 -34.29
N PHE A 219 -2.90 2.49 -33.23
CA PHE A 219 -3.47 3.84 -33.27
C PHE A 219 -2.67 4.81 -34.14
N LEU A 220 -1.34 4.76 -34.09
CA LEU A 220 -0.47 5.66 -34.86
C LEU A 220 -0.46 5.36 -36.36
N THR A 221 -0.59 4.09 -36.74
CA THR A 221 -0.45 3.65 -38.14
C THR A 221 -1.77 3.28 -38.79
N SER A 222 -2.83 3.08 -38.01
CA SER A 222 -4.09 2.45 -38.45
C SER A 222 -3.92 1.04 -39.04
N MET A 223 -2.73 0.43 -38.95
CA MET A 223 -2.47 -0.92 -39.43
C MET A 223 -2.91 -1.96 -38.38
N PRO A 224 -3.37 -3.14 -38.82
CA PRO A 224 -3.64 -4.24 -37.91
C PRO A 224 -2.37 -4.64 -37.14
N GLU A 225 -2.45 -4.65 -35.81
CA GLU A 225 -1.41 -5.18 -34.93
C GLU A 225 -2.02 -6.26 -34.05
N ARG A 226 -1.24 -7.33 -33.83
CA ARG A 226 -1.66 -8.42 -32.96
C ARG A 226 -1.55 -7.97 -31.51
N LEU A 227 -2.69 -7.70 -30.88
CA LEU A 227 -2.78 -7.43 -29.46
C LEU A 227 -2.54 -8.73 -28.67
N GLN A 228 -1.75 -8.62 -27.60
CA GLN A 228 -1.49 -9.70 -26.66
C GLN A 228 -1.71 -9.18 -25.23
N PRO A 229 -2.20 -10.02 -24.30
CA PRO A 229 -2.29 -9.65 -22.89
C PRO A 229 -0.96 -9.16 -22.33
N SER A 230 -0.97 -8.09 -21.55
CA SER A 230 0.23 -7.59 -20.86
C SER A 230 0.53 -8.43 -19.61
N GLU A 231 1.81 -8.67 -19.34
CA GLU A 231 2.32 -9.42 -18.19
C GLU A 231 2.91 -8.51 -17.10
N GLY A 232 3.03 -7.21 -17.35
CA GLY A 232 3.61 -6.24 -16.42
C GLY A 232 2.58 -5.66 -15.45
N ASP A 233 3.00 -5.42 -14.20
CA ASP A 233 2.17 -4.81 -13.15
C ASP A 233 0.83 -5.55 -12.98
N LEU A 234 0.92 -6.84 -12.64
CA LEU A 234 -0.25 -7.68 -12.48
C LEU A 234 -1.07 -7.25 -11.27
N ARG A 235 -2.39 -7.10 -11.45
CA ARG A 235 -3.29 -6.77 -10.35
C ARG A 235 -4.60 -7.52 -10.49
N LEU A 236 -5.19 -7.82 -9.33
CA LEU A 236 -6.57 -8.25 -9.20
C LEU A 236 -7.44 -7.01 -9.05
N ASN A 237 -8.43 -6.84 -9.91
CA ASN A 237 -9.56 -5.97 -9.63
C ASN A 237 -10.80 -6.79 -9.31
N ALA A 238 -11.38 -6.52 -8.14
CA ALA A 238 -12.57 -7.21 -7.68
C ALA A 238 -13.47 -6.30 -6.84
N VAL A 239 -14.68 -6.77 -6.55
CA VAL A 239 -15.64 -6.11 -5.68
C VAL A 239 -16.14 -7.10 -4.64
N LEU A 240 -16.07 -6.71 -3.37
CA LEU A 240 -16.66 -7.45 -2.26
C LEU A 240 -18.01 -6.82 -1.90
N VAL A 241 -19.08 -7.63 -1.92
CA VAL A 241 -20.42 -7.21 -1.53
C VAL A 241 -20.92 -8.05 -0.35
N SER A 242 -21.31 -7.39 0.73
CA SER A 242 -21.93 -8.04 1.90
C SER A 242 -23.43 -7.87 1.84
N VAL A 243 -24.17 -8.99 1.84
CA VAL A 243 -25.62 -9.04 1.67
C VAL A 243 -26.27 -9.68 2.90
N ASP A 244 -27.39 -9.11 3.35
CA ASP A 244 -28.28 -9.76 4.31
C ASP A 244 -29.15 -10.80 3.58
N GLU A 245 -28.93 -12.08 3.85
CA GLU A 245 -29.64 -13.20 3.22
C GLU A 245 -31.16 -13.22 3.51
N ALA A 246 -31.62 -12.63 4.62
CA ALA A 246 -33.03 -12.60 4.97
C ALA A 246 -33.81 -11.62 4.09
N THR A 247 -33.20 -10.48 3.77
CA THR A 247 -33.81 -9.39 3.01
C THR A 247 -33.37 -9.32 1.54
N GLY A 248 -32.24 -9.93 1.20
CA GLY A 248 -31.61 -9.82 -0.13
C GLY A 248 -30.91 -8.48 -0.37
N LYS A 249 -30.81 -7.59 0.64
CA LYS A 249 -30.25 -6.25 0.50
C LYS A 249 -28.76 -6.23 0.81
N ALA A 250 -27.99 -5.50 0.01
CA ALA A 250 -26.62 -5.19 0.33
C ALA A 250 -26.52 -4.24 1.51
N THR A 251 -25.58 -4.53 2.39
CA THR A 251 -25.23 -3.70 3.56
C THR A 251 -23.92 -2.95 3.31
N ARG A 252 -23.06 -3.48 2.45
CA ARG A 252 -21.74 -2.92 2.13
C ARG A 252 -21.27 -3.35 0.75
N ILE A 253 -20.55 -2.45 0.10
CA ILE A 253 -19.72 -2.72 -1.08
C ILE A 253 -18.30 -2.22 -0.78
N THR A 254 -17.28 -2.91 -1.31
CA THR A 254 -15.87 -2.49 -1.19
C THR A 254 -15.12 -2.93 -2.43
N ARG A 255 -14.49 -1.96 -3.11
CA ARG A 255 -13.58 -2.25 -4.22
C ARG A 255 -12.27 -2.83 -3.70
N LEU A 256 -11.74 -3.79 -4.42
CA LEU A 256 -10.43 -4.38 -4.22
C LEU A 256 -9.60 -4.15 -5.48
N GLN A 257 -8.41 -3.59 -5.28
CA GLN A 257 -7.36 -3.51 -6.28
C GLN A 257 -6.08 -4.00 -5.60
N ILE A 258 -5.64 -5.20 -5.95
CA ILE A 258 -4.57 -5.91 -5.22
C ILE A 258 -3.44 -6.19 -6.19
N PRO A 259 -2.26 -5.59 -6.00
CA PRO A 259 -1.06 -5.98 -6.73
C PRO A 259 -0.75 -7.47 -6.55
N TYR A 260 -0.36 -8.14 -7.63
CA TYR A 260 -0.02 -9.55 -7.63
C TYR A 260 1.42 -9.74 -8.11
N GLU A 261 2.26 -10.26 -7.23
CA GLU A 261 3.62 -10.63 -7.55
C GLU A 261 3.64 -12.11 -7.93
N ASN A 262 3.94 -12.42 -9.20
CA ASN A 262 3.91 -13.76 -9.74
C ASN A 262 4.73 -14.77 -8.91
N GLY A 263 4.17 -15.95 -8.65
CA GLY A 263 4.92 -17.08 -8.11
C GLY A 263 6.05 -17.57 -9.03
N ALA A 264 5.98 -17.29 -10.34
CA ALA A 264 7.09 -17.48 -11.27
C ALA A 264 8.15 -16.34 -11.21
N ALA A 265 7.77 -15.15 -10.73
CA ALA A 265 8.71 -14.07 -10.42
C ALA A 265 9.42 -14.28 -9.06
N ALA A 266 8.88 -15.14 -8.19
CA ALA A 266 9.59 -15.62 -7.00
C ALA A 266 10.80 -16.53 -7.34
N ALA A 267 10.89 -17.04 -8.57
CA ALA A 267 12.03 -17.85 -9.04
C ALA A 267 12.86 -17.20 -10.16
N ALA A 268 12.39 -16.11 -10.79
CA ALA A 268 13.09 -15.45 -11.90
C ALA A 268 13.27 -13.93 -11.77
N SER A 269 12.93 -13.32 -10.62
CA SER A 269 13.35 -11.97 -10.25
C SER A 269 14.02 -12.01 -8.88
N SER A 270 15.32 -12.31 -8.88
CA SER A 270 16.24 -11.89 -7.82
C SER A 270 16.48 -10.37 -7.83
N SER A 271 15.43 -9.57 -8.06
CA SER A 271 15.49 -8.13 -7.82
C SER A 271 14.83 -7.84 -6.49
N CYS A 272 15.67 -7.71 -5.48
CA CYS A 272 15.28 -7.21 -4.17
C CYS A 272 14.60 -5.84 -4.32
N ARG A 273 13.39 -5.69 -3.76
CA ARG A 273 12.62 -4.45 -3.81
C ARG A 273 13.39 -3.33 -3.11
N LEU A 274 13.60 -2.22 -3.80
CA LEU A 274 14.25 -1.06 -3.20
C LEU A 274 13.28 -0.24 -2.35
N LEU A 275 13.53 -0.19 -1.05
CA LEU A 275 12.77 0.64 -0.11
C LEU A 275 13.35 2.06 -0.06
N THR A 276 13.05 2.85 -1.09
CA THR A 276 13.52 4.24 -1.19
C THR A 276 12.76 5.15 -0.22
N GLY A 277 13.46 6.09 0.40
CA GLY A 277 12.86 7.04 1.35
C GLY A 277 12.23 8.28 0.71
N ALA A 278 12.44 8.52 -0.59
CA ALA A 278 12.06 9.78 -1.21
C ALA A 278 10.54 10.02 -1.19
N GLU A 279 9.77 9.07 -1.71
CA GLU A 279 8.31 9.11 -1.76
C GLU A 279 7.66 9.06 -0.37
N PRO A 280 8.00 8.10 0.53
CA PRO A 280 7.42 8.09 1.87
C PRO A 280 7.76 9.36 2.67
N ALA A 281 8.95 9.93 2.50
CA ALA A 281 9.30 11.20 3.16
C ALA A 281 8.47 12.36 2.61
N GLU A 282 8.13 12.36 1.31
CA GLU A 282 7.24 13.37 0.72
C GLU A 282 5.81 13.24 1.26
N SER A 283 5.28 12.02 1.35
CA SER A 283 3.97 11.76 1.96
C SER A 283 3.88 12.33 3.38
N VAL A 284 4.92 12.13 4.20
CA VAL A 284 5.02 12.72 5.55
C VAL A 284 5.09 14.25 5.50
N ARG A 285 5.86 14.84 4.57
CA ARG A 285 5.94 16.30 4.45
C ARG A 285 4.60 16.92 4.07
N ILE A 286 3.84 16.27 3.18
CA ILE A 286 2.49 16.69 2.82
C ILE A 286 1.56 16.62 4.04
N GLU A 287 1.61 15.52 4.81
CA GLU A 287 0.89 15.38 6.08
C GLU A 287 1.21 16.54 7.03
N ALA A 288 2.50 16.81 7.26
CA ALA A 288 2.95 17.89 8.13
C ALA A 288 2.50 19.27 7.63
N LYS A 289 2.59 19.54 6.33
CA LYS A 289 2.17 20.80 5.72
C LYS A 289 0.67 21.06 5.90
N MET A 290 -0.17 20.06 5.69
CA MET A 290 -1.61 20.19 5.91
C MET A 290 -1.93 20.52 7.38
N ARG A 291 -1.25 19.84 8.31
CA ARG A 291 -1.43 20.08 9.75
C ARG A 291 -0.90 21.44 10.21
N THR A 292 0.23 21.89 9.66
CA THR A 292 0.74 23.25 9.88
C THR A 292 -0.26 24.29 9.37
N GLN A 293 -0.88 24.09 8.20
CA GLN A 293 -1.87 25.03 7.68
C GLN A 293 -3.06 25.18 8.64
N VAL A 294 -3.54 24.09 9.24
CA VAL A 294 -4.60 24.15 10.26
C VAL A 294 -4.18 24.99 11.47
N LEU A 295 -2.93 24.88 11.93
CA LEU A 295 -2.41 25.72 13.03
C LEU A 295 -2.33 27.20 12.63
N LEU A 296 -1.86 27.48 11.42
CA LEU A 296 -1.74 28.84 10.91
C LEU A 296 -3.11 29.52 10.78
N ASP A 297 -4.13 28.78 10.31
CA ASP A 297 -5.51 29.26 10.21
C ASP A 297 -6.11 29.56 11.59
N GLN A 298 -5.62 28.88 12.64
CA GLN A 298 -5.96 29.14 14.04
C GLN A 298 -5.12 30.26 14.68
N GLY A 299 -4.23 30.90 13.91
CA GLY A 299 -3.35 31.97 14.40
C GLY A 299 -2.09 31.49 15.13
N HIS A 300 -1.85 30.18 15.20
CA HIS A 300 -0.65 29.59 15.79
C HIS A 300 0.45 29.48 14.74
N LYS A 301 1.69 29.88 15.09
CA LYS A 301 2.84 29.87 14.17
C LYS A 301 3.88 28.87 14.66
N PRO A 302 3.86 27.61 14.17
CA PRO A 302 4.85 26.61 14.56
C PRO A 302 6.27 27.11 14.31
N LYS A 303 7.14 26.91 15.29
CA LYS A 303 8.53 27.40 15.26
C LYS A 303 9.50 26.39 15.86
N LEU A 304 10.57 26.09 15.12
CA LEU A 304 11.67 25.22 15.50
C LEU A 304 12.92 26.04 15.81
N ALA A 305 13.54 25.82 16.97
CA ALA A 305 14.90 26.27 17.22
C ALA A 305 15.89 25.17 16.84
N LEU A 306 16.86 25.51 16.00
CA LEU A 306 17.89 24.61 15.53
C LEU A 306 19.25 25.08 16.04
N VAL A 307 19.83 24.32 16.97
CA VAL A 307 21.04 24.69 17.73
C VAL A 307 22.23 23.86 17.22
N SER A 308 23.36 24.52 16.98
CA SER A 308 24.63 23.87 16.60
C SER A 308 25.82 24.58 17.23
N VAL A 309 26.90 23.85 17.50
CA VAL A 309 28.15 24.40 18.05
C VAL A 309 29.30 24.11 17.09
N GLY A 310 29.97 25.16 16.62
CA GLY A 310 31.07 25.08 15.66
C GLY A 310 30.63 25.06 14.19
N ASP A 311 31.58 24.77 13.30
CA ASP A 311 31.47 25.04 11.86
C ASP A 311 31.64 23.78 10.98
N ASP A 312 31.34 22.60 11.51
CA ASP A 312 31.49 21.32 10.80
C ASP A 312 30.76 21.33 9.43
N PRO A 313 31.49 21.17 8.30
CA PRO A 313 30.91 21.14 6.96
C PRO A 313 29.84 20.06 6.76
N ALA A 314 29.96 18.90 7.43
CA ALA A 314 28.95 17.84 7.31
C ALA A 314 27.62 18.26 7.96
N SER A 315 27.70 18.86 9.15
CA SER A 315 26.56 19.44 9.86
C SER A 315 25.87 20.52 9.02
N LYS A 316 26.61 21.42 8.36
CA LYS A 316 26.02 22.50 7.51
C LYS A 316 25.08 21.97 6.43
N VAL A 317 25.42 20.86 5.77
CA VAL A 317 24.57 20.25 4.72
C VAL A 317 23.28 19.68 5.31
N TYR A 318 23.37 18.96 6.44
CA TYR A 318 22.19 18.40 7.12
C TYR A 318 21.28 19.49 7.67
N LEU A 319 21.85 20.52 8.29
CA LEU A 319 21.12 21.66 8.82
C LEU A 319 20.37 22.42 7.73
N LYS A 320 21.01 22.62 6.57
CA LYS A 320 20.36 23.23 5.40
C LYS A 320 19.12 22.44 4.97
N LYS A 321 19.23 21.12 4.84
CA LYS A 321 18.09 20.26 4.45
C LYS A 321 16.95 20.29 5.47
N LYS A 322 17.27 20.26 6.78
CA LYS A 322 16.26 20.35 7.84
C LYS A 322 15.54 21.70 7.82
N PHE A 323 16.29 22.78 7.59
CA PHE A 323 15.72 24.12 7.46
C PHE A 323 14.76 24.23 6.25
N GLU A 324 15.20 23.76 5.08
CA GLU A 324 14.39 23.79 3.85
C GLU A 324 13.10 22.99 4.06
N ALA A 325 13.19 21.77 4.58
CA ALA A 325 12.04 20.92 4.82
C ALA A 325 11.03 21.51 5.83
N CYS A 326 11.50 22.21 6.87
CA CYS A 326 10.61 22.91 7.80
C CYS A 326 9.94 24.11 7.13
N SER A 327 10.69 24.89 6.35
CA SER A 327 10.19 26.08 5.66
C SER A 327 9.13 25.70 4.63
N ASP A 328 9.34 24.62 3.86
CA ASP A 328 8.38 24.09 2.88
C ASP A 328 7.07 23.62 3.51
N ALA A 329 7.13 23.19 4.77
CA ALA A 329 5.97 22.80 5.57
C ALA A 329 5.31 23.97 6.32
N GLY A 330 5.78 25.21 6.13
CA GLY A 330 5.23 26.42 6.77
C GLY A 330 5.69 26.64 8.21
N ILE A 331 6.75 25.95 8.66
CA ILE A 331 7.30 26.05 10.02
C ILE A 331 8.41 27.10 10.04
N ALA A 332 8.31 28.08 10.94
CA ALA A 332 9.37 29.05 11.15
C ALA A 332 10.60 28.40 11.79
N VAL A 333 11.82 28.73 11.34
CA VAL A 333 13.05 28.16 11.90
C VAL A 333 13.96 29.27 12.43
N GLU A 334 14.31 29.18 13.70
CA GLU A 334 15.36 29.99 14.33
C GLU A 334 16.66 29.19 14.37
N ARG A 335 17.69 29.67 13.68
CA ARG A 335 19.02 29.04 13.70
C ARG A 335 19.89 29.69 14.76
N VAL A 336 20.44 28.87 15.65
CA VAL A 336 21.35 29.29 16.72
C VAL A 336 22.68 28.58 16.52
N THR A 337 23.65 29.30 15.97
CA THR A 337 25.02 28.80 15.81
C THR A 337 25.91 29.39 16.90
N LEU A 338 26.42 28.54 17.77
CA LEU A 338 27.39 28.89 18.81
C LEU A 338 28.81 28.62 18.29
N PRO A 339 29.82 29.43 18.67
CA PRO A 339 31.19 29.26 18.20
C PRO A 339 31.80 27.95 18.70
N ALA A 340 32.78 27.42 17.96
CA ALA A 340 33.62 26.33 18.47
C ALA A 340 34.33 26.78 19.76
N GLY A 341 34.46 25.89 20.75
CA GLY A 341 35.02 26.23 22.07
C GLY A 341 34.00 26.71 23.10
N THR A 342 32.72 26.89 22.73
CA THR A 342 31.63 27.20 23.70
C THR A 342 31.56 26.11 24.78
N THR A 343 31.41 26.52 26.04
CA THR A 343 31.34 25.60 27.18
C THR A 343 30.00 24.87 27.26
N THR A 344 29.96 23.71 27.93
CA THR A 344 28.72 22.96 28.16
C THR A 344 27.66 23.83 28.85
N GLU A 345 28.06 24.61 29.86
CA GLU A 345 27.20 25.48 30.65
C GLU A 345 26.54 26.57 29.77
N GLU A 346 27.28 27.14 28.83
CA GLU A 346 26.77 28.16 27.89
C GLU A 346 25.78 27.55 26.90
N VAL A 347 26.07 26.37 26.35
CA VAL A 347 25.14 25.64 25.46
C VAL A 347 23.84 25.31 26.20
N VAL A 348 23.96 24.72 27.40
CA VAL A 348 22.81 24.37 28.25
C VAL A 348 21.97 25.60 28.57
N ARG A 349 22.59 26.71 28.98
CA ARG A 349 21.86 27.96 29.26
C ARG A 349 21.10 28.47 28.02
N LYS A 350 21.71 28.38 26.83
CA LYS A 350 21.03 28.80 25.60
C LYS A 350 19.85 27.87 25.26
N VAL A 351 20.02 26.56 25.40
CA VAL A 351 18.94 25.58 25.19
C VAL A 351 17.79 25.80 26.18
N GLN A 352 18.08 26.02 27.46
CA GLN A 352 17.07 26.33 28.47
C GLN A 352 16.33 27.63 28.18
N ALA A 353 17.04 28.67 27.72
CA ALA A 353 16.41 29.93 27.33
C ALA A 353 15.44 29.75 26.14
N LEU A 354 15.81 28.94 25.15
CA LEU A 354 14.92 28.56 24.04
C LEU A 354 13.75 27.69 24.54
N GLY A 355 14.00 26.83 25.52
CA GLY A 355 12.98 26.00 26.16
C GLY A 355 11.90 26.80 26.87
N ALA A 356 12.28 27.91 27.50
CA ALA A 356 11.38 28.82 28.20
C ALA A 356 10.64 29.81 27.29
N ASP A 357 11.02 29.91 26.01
CA ASP A 357 10.35 30.78 25.04
C ASP A 357 9.08 30.11 24.49
N ASP A 358 7.91 30.63 24.85
CA ASP A 358 6.60 30.15 24.38
C ASP A 358 6.41 30.30 22.86
N ALA A 359 7.19 31.15 22.19
CA ALA A 359 7.19 31.23 20.73
C ALA A 359 7.92 30.03 20.08
N ILE A 360 8.74 29.29 20.81
CA ILE A 360 9.47 28.11 20.33
C ILE A 360 8.71 26.85 20.72
N HIS A 361 8.32 26.05 19.72
CA HIS A 361 7.53 24.85 19.92
C HIS A 361 8.41 23.59 19.90
N GLY A 362 9.50 23.60 19.14
CA GLY A 362 10.44 22.49 19.05
C GLY A 362 11.88 22.97 19.16
N ILE A 363 12.75 22.12 19.69
CA ILE A 363 14.20 22.35 19.79
C ILE A 363 14.90 21.11 19.25
N LEU A 364 15.87 21.33 18.36
CA LEU A 364 16.79 20.32 17.87
C LEU A 364 18.22 20.78 18.10
N VAL A 365 19.01 19.97 18.82
CA VAL A 365 20.45 20.17 18.99
C VAL A 365 21.18 19.25 18.01
N GLN A 366 21.91 19.82 17.07
CA GLN A 366 22.65 19.06 16.06
C GLN A 366 23.93 18.49 16.65
N LEU A 367 24.04 17.17 16.65
CA LEU A 367 25.22 16.42 17.11
C LEU A 367 26.13 16.00 15.94
N PRO A 368 27.43 15.75 16.19
CA PRO A 368 28.14 16.03 17.45
C PRO A 368 28.37 17.54 17.66
N LEU A 369 28.48 17.97 18.92
CA LEU A 369 28.92 19.33 19.25
C LEU A 369 30.44 19.44 19.13
N ALA A 370 30.95 20.59 18.69
CA ALA A 370 32.38 20.85 18.79
C ALA A 370 32.81 20.90 20.27
N ALA A 371 33.85 20.14 20.61
CA ALA A 371 34.44 20.15 21.96
C ALA A 371 34.78 21.60 22.39
N PRO A 372 34.66 21.94 23.70
CA PRO A 372 34.48 21.06 24.86
C PRO A 372 33.02 20.75 25.24
N ALA A 373 32.02 21.26 24.50
CA ALA A 373 30.61 21.10 24.87
C ALA A 373 30.15 19.63 24.89
N ASP A 374 29.46 19.23 25.95
CA ASP A 374 28.83 17.91 26.07
C ASP A 374 27.45 17.90 25.41
N GLY A 375 27.30 17.06 24.39
CA GLY A 375 26.04 16.87 23.67
C GLY A 375 24.92 16.28 24.54
N ASN A 376 25.24 15.39 25.49
CA ASN A 376 24.21 14.77 26.34
C ASN A 376 23.61 15.81 27.30
N ALA A 377 24.46 16.61 27.95
CA ALA A 377 23.99 17.71 28.80
C ALA A 377 23.11 18.71 28.01
N ALA A 378 23.47 19.01 26.76
CA ALA A 378 22.65 19.86 25.90
C ALA A 378 21.29 19.23 25.54
N LEU A 379 21.23 17.92 25.29
CA LEU A 379 19.98 17.19 25.02
C LEU A 379 19.07 17.11 26.25
N GLU A 380 19.64 16.83 27.43
CA GLU A 380 18.90 16.78 28.70
C GLU A 380 18.35 18.16 29.12
N ALA A 381 18.95 19.24 28.63
CA ALA A 381 18.47 20.60 28.87
C ALA A 381 17.20 20.95 28.07
N ILE A 382 16.84 20.17 27.05
CA ILE A 382 15.65 20.41 26.22
C ILE A 382 14.40 19.99 27.01
N PRO A 383 13.38 20.85 27.18
CA PRO A 383 12.13 20.42 27.78
C PRO A 383 11.53 19.22 27.02
N PRO A 384 11.11 18.13 27.68
CA PRO A 384 10.64 16.91 27.01
C PRO A 384 9.52 17.15 25.98
N HIS A 385 8.66 18.15 26.22
CA HIS A 385 7.55 18.51 25.33
C HIS A 385 7.97 19.35 24.10
N LYS A 386 9.23 19.80 24.02
CA LYS A 386 9.84 20.49 22.87
C LYS A 386 10.95 19.67 22.21
N ASP A 387 11.26 18.47 22.69
CA ASP A 387 12.29 17.58 22.16
C ASP A 387 11.83 16.85 20.89
N VAL A 388 11.93 17.53 19.74
CA VAL A 388 11.43 17.01 18.46
C VAL A 388 12.31 15.92 17.86
N ASP A 389 13.54 15.74 18.36
CA ASP A 389 14.43 14.63 17.96
C ASP A 389 14.26 13.41 18.87
N GLY A 390 13.52 13.53 19.98
CA GLY A 390 13.11 12.43 20.85
C GLY A 390 14.24 11.83 21.70
N PHE A 391 15.33 12.56 21.92
CA PHE A 391 16.52 12.06 22.63
C PHE A 391 16.53 12.34 24.13
N HIS A 392 15.58 13.13 24.64
CA HIS A 392 15.48 13.40 26.06
C HIS A 392 15.18 12.09 26.83
N PRO A 393 15.86 11.78 27.95
CA PRO A 393 15.67 10.54 28.69
C PRO A 393 14.21 10.28 29.11
N GLU A 394 13.46 11.33 29.45
CA GLU A 394 12.02 11.21 29.73
C GLU A 394 11.22 10.69 28.51
N ASN A 395 11.50 11.18 27.30
CA ASN A 395 10.84 10.71 26.09
C ASN A 395 11.23 9.26 25.76
N ALA A 396 12.50 8.90 25.96
CA ALA A 396 12.95 7.53 25.85
C ALA A 396 12.25 6.60 26.87
N GLY A 397 12.08 7.06 28.11
CA GLY A 397 11.33 6.35 29.15
C GLY A 397 9.85 6.18 28.80
N ARG A 398 9.19 7.25 28.33
CA ARG A 398 7.80 7.22 27.85
C ARG A 398 7.63 6.20 26.72
N LEU A 399 8.53 6.21 25.73
CA LEU A 399 8.53 5.22 24.65
C LEU A 399 8.65 3.79 25.18
N ALA A 400 9.58 3.54 26.12
CA ALA A 400 9.83 2.22 26.69
C ALA A 400 8.61 1.63 27.40
N VAL A 401 7.78 2.46 28.03
CA VAL A 401 6.55 2.03 28.72
C VAL A 401 5.28 2.21 27.90
N GLY A 402 5.39 2.61 26.63
CA GLY A 402 4.25 2.81 25.72
C GLY A 402 3.38 4.03 26.04
N LEU A 403 3.95 5.05 26.69
CA LEU A 403 3.29 6.33 26.96
C LEU A 403 3.48 7.32 25.81
N PRO A 404 2.54 8.28 25.63
CA PRO A 404 2.72 9.38 24.69
C PRO A 404 3.97 10.20 25.01
N GLY A 405 4.77 10.47 23.98
CA GLY A 405 6.00 11.27 24.03
C GLY A 405 6.48 11.60 22.62
N PHE A 406 7.68 12.17 22.51
CA PHE A 406 8.39 12.22 21.24
C PHE A 406 9.22 10.98 21.04
N VAL A 407 9.33 10.56 19.78
CA VAL A 407 10.05 9.35 19.39
C VAL A 407 11.23 9.77 18.52
N PRO A 408 12.42 9.16 18.71
CA PRO A 408 13.56 9.34 17.84
C PRO A 408 13.23 9.30 16.34
N ALA A 409 13.62 10.36 15.63
CA ALA A 409 13.22 10.59 14.25
C ALA A 409 13.63 9.45 13.30
N THR A 410 14.83 8.90 13.47
CA THR A 410 15.34 7.82 12.62
C THR A 410 14.56 6.50 12.84
N PRO A 411 14.45 5.96 14.06
CA PRO A 411 13.58 4.81 14.37
C PRO A 411 12.13 4.98 13.93
N TYR A 412 11.55 6.17 14.14
CA TYR A 412 10.19 6.42 13.70
C TYR A 412 10.08 6.43 12.17
N GLY A 413 11.10 6.98 11.50
CA GLY A 413 11.24 6.97 10.05
C GLY A 413 11.32 5.55 9.48
N VAL A 414 12.02 4.64 10.16
CA VAL A 414 12.06 3.20 9.78
C VAL A 414 10.67 2.59 9.83
N VAL A 415 9.92 2.81 10.92
CA VAL A 415 8.55 2.28 11.06
C VAL A 415 7.63 2.83 9.97
N ARG A 416 7.67 4.16 9.74
CA ARG A 416 6.87 4.82 8.69
C ARG A 416 7.24 4.33 7.30
N LEU A 417 8.52 4.08 7.04
CA LEU A 417 9.01 3.51 5.77
C LEU A 417 8.43 2.12 5.54
N LEU A 418 8.51 1.24 6.55
CA LEU A 418 7.97 -0.13 6.47
C LEU A 418 6.45 -0.12 6.27
N GLN A 419 5.73 0.77 6.96
CA GLN A 419 4.28 0.94 6.83
C GLN A 419 3.87 1.46 5.44
N TYR A 420 4.61 2.45 4.90
CA TYR A 420 4.33 2.99 3.56
C TYR A 420 4.46 1.92 2.48
N TYR A 421 5.47 1.06 2.59
CA TYR A 421 5.68 -0.04 1.66
C TYR A 421 4.86 -1.29 1.98
N GLU A 422 3.96 -1.21 2.97
CA GLU A 422 3.05 -2.27 3.41
C GLU A 422 3.78 -3.57 3.77
N ILE A 423 4.99 -3.44 4.35
CA ILE A 423 5.76 -4.59 4.80
C ILE A 423 4.99 -5.30 5.94
N PRO A 424 4.72 -6.62 5.86
CA PRO A 424 4.04 -7.34 6.93
C PRO A 424 4.87 -7.35 8.22
N LEU A 425 4.37 -6.71 9.28
CA LEU A 425 5.07 -6.62 10.57
C LEU A 425 4.51 -7.61 11.62
N LYS A 426 3.18 -7.62 11.80
CA LYS A 426 2.53 -8.35 12.89
C LYS A 426 2.91 -9.84 12.92
N GLY A 427 3.41 -10.30 14.07
CA GLY A 427 3.80 -11.69 14.30
C GLY A 427 5.12 -12.11 13.65
N LYS A 428 5.83 -11.20 12.96
CA LYS A 428 7.15 -11.45 12.38
C LYS A 428 8.26 -11.21 13.39
N HIS A 429 9.45 -11.73 13.08
CA HIS A 429 10.65 -11.57 13.90
C HIS A 429 11.54 -10.44 13.35
N ALA A 430 11.73 -9.37 14.12
CA ALA A 430 12.71 -8.35 13.83
C ALA A 430 14.01 -8.58 14.60
N VAL A 431 15.15 -8.33 13.94
CA VAL A 431 16.46 -8.26 14.60
C VAL A 431 17.03 -6.87 14.38
N VAL A 432 17.36 -6.18 15.47
CA VAL A 432 18.01 -4.86 15.44
C VAL A 432 19.47 -5.03 15.80
N LEU A 433 20.37 -4.79 14.85
CA LEU A 433 21.81 -4.83 15.07
C LEU A 433 22.27 -3.43 15.48
N GLY A 434 22.69 -3.30 16.73
CA GLY A 434 23.03 -2.02 17.34
C GLY A 434 22.07 -1.66 18.47
N ARG A 435 22.62 -1.06 19.53
CA ARG A 435 21.88 -0.72 20.76
C ARG A 435 22.10 0.71 21.23
N SER A 436 22.40 1.62 20.29
CA SER A 436 22.52 3.04 20.60
C SER A 436 21.20 3.57 21.18
N HIS A 437 21.30 4.59 22.03
CA HIS A 437 20.14 5.24 22.64
C HIS A 437 19.32 6.05 21.61
N ILE A 438 19.95 6.49 20.52
CA ILE A 438 19.32 7.29 19.45
C ILE A 438 18.67 6.47 18.33
N VAL A 439 19.09 5.22 18.10
CA VAL A 439 18.55 4.40 17.00
C VAL A 439 18.17 2.99 17.47
N GLY A 440 19.12 2.18 17.91
CA GLY A 440 18.91 0.74 18.10
C GLY A 440 17.83 0.40 19.13
N ARG A 441 17.94 0.94 20.35
CA ARG A 441 16.97 0.67 21.43
C ARG A 441 15.56 1.22 21.11
N PRO A 442 15.41 2.47 20.64
CA PRO A 442 14.09 2.97 20.25
C PRO A 442 13.48 2.19 19.07
N ALA A 443 14.27 1.82 18.05
CA ALA A 443 13.77 1.03 16.94
C ALA A 443 13.24 -0.32 17.40
N ALA A 444 13.97 -1.00 18.29
CA ALA A 444 13.52 -2.27 18.85
C ALA A 444 12.21 -2.11 19.64
N THR A 445 12.07 -1.03 20.41
CA THR A 445 10.85 -0.74 21.19
C THR A 445 9.66 -0.42 20.29
N LEU A 446 9.86 0.34 19.22
CA LEU A 446 8.79 0.67 18.28
C LEU A 446 8.29 -0.56 17.52
N LEU A 447 9.20 -1.41 17.05
CA LEU A 447 8.84 -2.62 16.31
C LEU A 447 8.07 -3.61 17.17
N SER A 448 8.33 -3.68 18.47
CA SER A 448 7.57 -4.52 19.40
C SER A 448 6.26 -3.87 19.89
N SER A 449 6.10 -2.55 19.74
CA SER A 449 4.93 -1.83 20.22
C SER A 449 3.67 -2.17 19.42
N LYS A 450 2.50 -1.94 20.04
CA LYS A 450 1.20 -2.07 19.39
C LYS A 450 1.17 -1.28 18.08
N GLY A 451 0.72 -1.92 17.01
CA GLY A 451 0.71 -1.35 15.65
C GLY A 451 1.81 -1.91 14.75
N CYS A 452 2.94 -2.35 15.32
CA CYS A 452 3.93 -3.17 14.61
C CYS A 452 3.85 -4.63 15.04
N ASP A 453 3.66 -4.89 16.35
CA ASP A 453 3.37 -6.21 16.93
C ASP A 453 4.38 -7.31 16.50
N MET A 454 5.68 -6.94 16.43
CA MET A 454 6.77 -7.86 16.10
C MET A 454 7.38 -8.48 17.36
N THR A 455 7.87 -9.72 17.23
CA THR A 455 8.87 -10.26 18.17
C THR A 455 10.21 -9.61 17.83
N VAL A 456 10.96 -9.11 18.82
CA VAL A 456 12.19 -8.33 18.55
C VAL A 456 13.39 -8.88 19.32
N THR A 457 14.52 -9.04 18.63
CA THR A 457 15.84 -9.36 19.23
C THR A 457 16.82 -8.21 18.98
N ILE A 458 17.62 -7.84 19.99
CA ILE A 458 18.68 -6.83 19.85
C ILE A 458 20.05 -7.54 19.82
N GLY A 459 20.79 -7.39 18.72
CA GLY A 459 22.16 -7.87 18.57
C GLY A 459 23.18 -6.74 18.74
N HIS A 460 24.36 -7.05 19.30
CA HIS A 460 25.44 -6.07 19.47
C HIS A 460 26.83 -6.73 19.47
N SER A 461 27.90 -5.93 19.59
CA SER A 461 29.29 -6.43 19.60
C SER A 461 29.55 -7.53 20.63
N GLY A 462 28.98 -7.39 21.84
CA GLY A 462 29.06 -8.41 22.89
C GLY A 462 28.29 -9.71 22.62
N SER A 463 27.47 -9.80 21.56
CA SER A 463 26.79 -11.05 21.16
C SER A 463 27.75 -12.07 20.53
N GLY A 464 28.99 -11.65 20.23
CA GLY A 464 30.05 -12.55 19.78
C GLY A 464 29.74 -13.25 18.44
N PRO A 465 30.27 -14.47 18.23
CA PRO A 465 30.12 -15.21 16.97
C PRO A 465 28.66 -15.49 16.57
N GLU A 466 27.76 -15.59 17.54
CA GLU A 466 26.34 -15.88 17.31
C GLU A 466 25.54 -14.72 16.69
N LEU A 467 26.11 -13.50 16.65
CA LEU A 467 25.43 -12.33 16.11
C LEU A 467 24.90 -12.54 14.69
N LYS A 468 25.67 -13.27 13.87
CA LYS A 468 25.29 -13.62 12.50
C LYS A 468 24.14 -14.63 12.44
N ASN A 469 24.14 -15.61 13.34
CA ASN A 469 23.06 -16.58 13.45
C ASN A 469 21.76 -15.94 13.93
N LEU A 470 21.86 -14.95 14.82
CA LEU A 470 20.73 -14.13 15.24
C LEU A 470 20.18 -13.32 14.05
N ALA A 471 21.04 -12.64 13.29
CA ALA A 471 20.63 -11.86 12.11
C ALA A 471 19.86 -12.71 11.07
N ARG A 472 20.27 -13.96 10.86
CA ARG A 472 19.62 -14.92 9.95
C ARG A 472 18.23 -15.39 10.37
N GLN A 473 17.79 -15.09 11.59
CA GLN A 473 16.44 -15.42 12.04
C GLN A 473 15.44 -14.34 11.65
N ALA A 474 15.92 -13.13 11.33
CA ALA A 474 15.11 -11.96 11.08
C ALA A 474 14.24 -12.11 9.82
N ASP A 475 12.94 -11.86 9.96
CA ASP A 475 12.09 -11.47 8.84
C ASP A 475 12.32 -10.00 8.46
N VAL A 476 12.64 -9.15 9.44
CA VAL A 476 13.06 -7.75 9.25
C VAL A 476 14.38 -7.50 10.00
N LEU A 477 15.45 -7.21 9.26
CA LEU A 477 16.77 -6.90 9.81
C LEU A 477 17.02 -5.39 9.76
N VAL A 478 17.19 -4.74 10.92
CA VAL A 478 17.57 -3.32 11.01
C VAL A 478 19.05 -3.22 11.37
N ALA A 479 19.87 -2.74 10.45
CA ALA A 479 21.30 -2.55 10.63
C ALA A 479 21.61 -1.10 11.07
N ALA A 480 22.05 -0.95 12.32
CA ALA A 480 22.44 0.30 12.96
C ALA A 480 23.70 0.12 13.83
N VAL A 481 24.69 -0.59 13.27
CA VAL A 481 25.93 -0.98 13.95
C VAL A 481 27.03 0.09 13.85
N GLY A 482 26.93 1.00 12.89
CA GLY A 482 27.95 2.02 12.64
C GLY A 482 29.26 1.43 12.12
N LYS A 483 29.18 0.35 11.35
CA LYS A 483 30.32 -0.33 10.74
C LYS A 483 30.00 -0.64 9.28
N ARG A 484 30.74 0.01 8.38
CA ARG A 484 30.60 -0.14 6.93
C ARG A 484 30.63 -1.61 6.51
N HIS A 485 29.62 -2.01 5.72
CA HIS A 485 29.53 -3.32 5.05
C HIS A 485 29.70 -4.53 5.97
N MET A 486 29.34 -4.38 7.25
CA MET A 486 29.41 -5.47 8.21
C MET A 486 28.35 -6.55 7.94
N VAL A 487 27.18 -6.15 7.46
CA VAL A 487 26.07 -7.05 7.13
C VAL A 487 26.16 -7.44 5.65
N THR A 488 26.56 -8.67 5.38
CA THR A 488 26.69 -9.26 4.04
C THR A 488 25.54 -10.22 3.75
N ALA A 489 25.41 -10.69 2.50
CA ALA A 489 24.35 -11.63 2.08
C ALA A 489 24.12 -12.80 3.04
N ASP A 490 25.20 -13.36 3.57
CA ASP A 490 25.15 -14.50 4.46
C ASP A 490 24.78 -14.14 5.91
N TRP A 491 24.46 -12.90 6.24
CA TRP A 491 23.78 -12.51 7.49
C TRP A 491 22.26 -12.50 7.36
N VAL A 492 21.76 -12.56 6.12
CA VAL A 492 20.36 -12.28 5.80
C VAL A 492 19.61 -13.58 5.57
N LYS A 493 18.43 -13.71 6.18
CA LYS A 493 17.50 -14.78 5.88
C LYS A 493 16.98 -14.61 4.44
N PRO A 494 16.95 -15.64 3.60
CA PRO A 494 16.34 -15.55 2.28
C PRO A 494 14.90 -15.01 2.37
N GLY A 495 14.61 -13.97 1.60
CA GLY A 495 13.31 -13.29 1.60
C GLY A 495 13.08 -12.31 2.75
N ALA A 496 14.07 -12.00 3.58
CA ALA A 496 13.95 -10.97 4.61
C ALA A 496 13.96 -9.54 4.05
N VAL A 497 13.39 -8.63 4.81
CA VAL A 497 13.49 -7.18 4.58
C VAL A 497 14.68 -6.64 5.35
N VAL A 498 15.55 -5.87 4.69
CA VAL A 498 16.75 -5.29 5.28
C VAL A 498 16.68 -3.76 5.27
N VAL A 499 16.78 -3.15 6.46
CA VAL A 499 16.81 -1.69 6.65
C VAL A 499 18.20 -1.28 7.11
N ASP A 500 18.94 -0.62 6.23
CA ASP A 500 20.25 -0.04 6.48
C ASP A 500 20.11 1.41 6.98
N VAL A 501 20.41 1.60 8.26
CA VAL A 501 20.41 2.91 8.93
C VAL A 501 21.81 3.55 8.91
N GLY A 502 22.85 2.77 8.60
CA GLY A 502 24.23 3.23 8.60
C GLY A 502 24.49 4.29 7.53
N ILE A 503 25.33 5.27 7.85
CA ILE A 503 25.82 6.27 6.89
C ILE A 503 27.31 6.47 7.10
N HIS A 504 28.08 6.11 6.08
CA HIS A 504 29.53 6.21 6.01
C HIS A 504 29.93 7.01 4.79
N ARG A 505 30.85 7.97 4.95
CA ARG A 505 31.42 8.73 3.83
C ARG A 505 32.67 8.00 3.32
N MET A 506 32.76 7.85 2.01
CA MET A 506 33.93 7.31 1.32
C MET A 506 34.53 8.39 0.42
N ASP A 507 35.79 8.69 0.65
CA ASP A 507 36.56 9.54 -0.24
C ASP A 507 37.01 8.72 -1.45
N VAL A 508 36.70 9.20 -2.65
CA VAL A 508 37.08 8.55 -3.91
C VAL A 508 38.24 9.35 -4.49
N PRO A 509 39.41 8.73 -4.77
CA PRO A 509 40.53 9.42 -5.38
C PRO A 509 40.12 10.08 -6.71
N GLY A 510 40.23 11.41 -6.78
CA GLY A 510 39.88 12.19 -7.98
C GLY A 510 38.38 12.44 -8.23
N GLY A 511 37.48 12.12 -7.29
CA GLY A 511 36.02 12.22 -7.47
C GLY A 511 35.26 12.83 -6.29
N LYS A 512 33.93 12.93 -6.43
CA LYS A 512 33.01 13.33 -5.34
C LYS A 512 32.88 12.19 -4.33
N SER A 513 32.91 12.53 -3.04
CA SER A 513 32.69 11.58 -1.93
C SER A 513 31.37 10.81 -2.09
N ARG A 514 31.37 9.49 -1.89
CA ARG A 514 30.19 8.61 -1.97
C ARG A 514 29.71 8.24 -0.56
N LEU A 515 28.40 8.06 -0.39
CA LEU A 515 27.82 7.53 0.85
C LEU A 515 27.53 6.03 0.69
N THR A 516 27.71 5.29 1.78
CA THR A 516 27.34 3.87 1.88
C THR A 516 26.90 3.55 3.31
N GLY A 517 26.35 2.36 3.56
CA GLY A 517 25.78 2.02 4.86
C GLY A 517 26.48 0.86 5.58
N ASP A 518 25.80 0.32 6.58
CA ASP A 518 26.26 -0.82 7.37
C ASP A 518 26.09 -2.14 6.59
N VAL A 519 25.26 -2.14 5.55
CA VAL A 519 24.95 -3.30 4.71
C VAL A 519 25.75 -3.25 3.42
N GLU A 520 26.33 -4.40 3.05
CA GLU A 520 26.89 -4.60 1.72
C GLU A 520 25.74 -4.81 0.71
N PHE A 521 25.22 -3.70 0.20
CA PHE A 521 24.04 -3.67 -0.65
C PHE A 521 24.11 -4.66 -1.83
N GLU A 522 25.26 -4.73 -2.51
CA GLU A 522 25.40 -5.57 -3.70
C GLU A 522 25.23 -7.06 -3.41
N SER A 523 25.70 -7.55 -2.26
CA SER A 523 25.51 -8.96 -1.92
C SER A 523 24.10 -9.22 -1.35
N VAL A 524 23.60 -8.31 -0.52
CA VAL A 524 22.32 -8.48 0.17
C VAL A 524 21.11 -8.41 -0.77
N GLN A 525 21.16 -7.59 -1.83
CA GLN A 525 20.07 -7.51 -2.82
C GLN A 525 19.81 -8.83 -3.57
N HIS A 526 20.70 -9.81 -3.48
CA HIS A 526 20.49 -11.12 -4.10
C HIS A 526 19.76 -12.11 -3.18
N VAL A 527 19.60 -11.78 -1.89
CA VAL A 527 19.02 -12.67 -0.86
C VAL A 527 17.77 -12.07 -0.22
N ALA A 528 17.77 -10.76 0.02
CA ALA A 528 16.66 -10.05 0.64
C ALA A 528 15.46 -9.91 -0.32
N SER A 529 14.24 -9.95 0.22
CA SER A 529 13.04 -9.58 -0.54
C SER A 529 12.96 -8.06 -0.77
N ALA A 530 13.44 -7.28 0.19
CA ALA A 530 13.51 -5.83 0.09
C ALA A 530 14.71 -5.26 0.86
N VAL A 531 15.31 -4.18 0.36
CA VAL A 531 16.45 -3.51 1.01
C VAL A 531 16.38 -2.00 0.83
N THR A 532 16.72 -1.24 1.87
CA THR A 532 16.86 0.22 1.75
C THR A 532 18.21 0.58 1.12
N PRO A 533 18.26 1.46 0.10
CA PRO A 533 19.53 1.91 -0.44
C PRO A 533 20.21 2.94 0.48
N VAL A 534 21.54 3.02 0.41
CA VAL A 534 22.31 4.10 1.04
C VAL A 534 23.22 4.75 -0.01
N PRO A 535 23.03 6.05 -0.31
CA PRO A 535 22.02 6.97 0.22
C PRO A 535 20.61 6.71 -0.35
N GLY A 536 19.61 7.36 0.24
CA GLY A 536 18.27 7.44 -0.34
C GLY A 536 17.21 6.52 0.31
N GLY A 537 17.58 5.70 1.29
CA GLY A 537 16.66 4.90 2.11
C GLY A 537 16.18 5.63 3.37
N VAL A 538 16.80 5.37 4.53
CA VAL A 538 16.33 5.91 5.82
C VAL A 538 16.57 7.42 5.99
N GLY A 539 17.64 7.97 5.41
CA GLY A 539 18.03 9.37 5.61
C GLY A 539 16.94 10.43 5.31
N PRO A 540 16.25 10.38 4.16
CA PRO A 540 15.11 11.25 3.87
C PRO A 540 13.99 11.18 4.91
N MET A 541 13.72 9.98 5.46
CA MET A 541 12.69 9.79 6.48
C MET A 541 13.04 10.49 7.78
N THR A 542 14.30 10.45 8.21
CA THR A 542 14.76 11.15 9.42
C THR A 542 14.42 12.64 9.37
N VAL A 543 14.65 13.31 8.24
CA VAL A 543 14.33 14.74 8.08
C VAL A 543 12.81 14.97 8.14
N ALA A 544 12.03 14.14 7.44
CA ALA A 544 10.58 14.26 7.43
C ALA A 544 9.96 14.04 8.83
N MET A 545 10.52 13.12 9.62
CA MET A 545 10.06 12.87 10.99
C MET A 545 10.32 14.06 11.91
N VAL A 546 11.45 14.77 11.76
CA VAL A 546 11.72 16.01 12.54
C VAL A 546 10.68 17.09 12.22
N VAL A 547 10.33 17.26 10.94
CA VAL A 547 9.28 18.21 10.53
C VAL A 547 7.95 17.83 11.19
N LEU A 548 7.54 16.56 11.08
CA LEU A 548 6.29 16.08 11.67
C LEU A 548 6.27 16.22 13.20
N ASN A 549 7.35 15.86 13.89
CA ASN A 549 7.46 16.01 15.33
C ASN A 549 7.35 17.47 15.76
N THR A 550 7.87 18.41 14.97
CA THR A 550 7.73 19.85 15.24
C THR A 550 6.27 20.30 15.16
N VAL A 551 5.52 19.83 14.16
CA VAL A 551 4.07 20.11 14.06
C VAL A 551 3.33 19.53 15.26
N ILE A 552 3.61 18.28 15.62
CA ILE A 552 3.02 17.63 16.80
C ILE A 552 3.32 18.41 18.09
N ALA A 553 4.54 18.93 18.23
CA ALA A 553 4.93 19.76 19.36
C ALA A 553 4.11 21.04 19.44
N ALA A 554 3.93 21.72 18.31
CA ALA A 554 3.10 22.91 18.23
C ALA A 554 1.64 22.61 18.57
N GLU A 555 1.04 21.56 18.00
CA GLU A 555 -0.34 21.16 18.31
C GLU A 555 -0.55 20.86 19.80
N ARG A 556 0.34 20.08 20.42
CA ARG A 556 0.24 19.72 21.84
C ARG A 556 0.29 20.97 22.72
N GLN A 557 1.21 21.89 22.42
CA GLN A 557 1.34 23.14 23.18
C GLN A 557 0.13 24.06 22.98
N CYS A 558 -0.39 24.19 21.76
CA CYS A 558 -1.57 25.01 21.47
C CYS A 558 -2.86 24.44 22.09
N ALA A 559 -3.01 23.11 22.14
CA ALA A 559 -4.14 22.45 22.79
C ALA A 559 -4.16 22.69 24.31
N THR A 560 -3.00 22.94 24.93
CA THR A 560 -2.86 23.19 26.37
C THR A 560 -3.14 24.64 26.75
N VAL A 561 -3.19 25.57 25.77
CA VAL A 561 -3.44 27.02 25.98
C VAL A 561 -4.94 27.36 25.98
N ARG A 562 -5.84 26.40 25.72
CA ARG A 562 -7.28 26.60 25.86
C ARG A 562 -7.66 26.59 27.36
N VAL A 563 -7.69 27.78 27.96
CA VAL A 563 -8.34 28.08 29.27
C VAL A 563 -9.84 28.19 29.09
#